data_AF-A0A1B4LBY5-F1
#
_entry.id   AF-A0A1B4LBY5-F1
#
_cell.length_a   1.000
_cell.length_b   1.000
_cell.length_c   1.000
_cell.angle_alpha   90.00
_cell.angle_beta   90.00
_cell.angle_gamma   90.00
#
_symmetry.space_group_name_H-M   'P 1'
#
loop_
_entity.id
_entity.type
_entity.pdbx_description
1 polymer ?
#
loop_
_entity_poly.entity_id
_entity_poly.type
_entity_poly.pdbx_seq_one_letter_code
_entity_poly.pdbx_strand_id
1 'polypeptide(L)'
;MIISMEIAMIRMEVSRLRSFGQLVEFEASRSVDLIKAIDDTIYAVCKLRDQADTLAGEAAELIQSIKRAEGSIDADGEILRLLEHGRDALHTSYESLLRKKDAASRAPELKSEDGLVEAYEVLLDSVSAAHNIVNELCWTLGEHEAELDEVMDGEYSSAEDLIKALRG
;
A
#
# COMPACT_ATOMS: atom_id res chain seq x y z
N MET A 1 35.00 -39.06 -47.56
CA MET A 1 35.10 -37.71 -47.00
C MET A 1 33.76 -36.97 -46.99
N ILE A 2 33.00 -37.00 -48.09
CA ILE A 2 31.66 -36.36 -48.19
C ILE A 2 30.65 -36.95 -47.19
N ILE A 3 30.57 -38.28 -47.09
CA ILE A 3 29.64 -39.00 -46.18
C ILE A 3 29.89 -38.66 -44.69
N SER A 4 31.16 -38.44 -44.29
CA SER A 4 31.50 -38.05 -42.90
C SER A 4 31.04 -36.63 -42.56
N MET A 5 30.95 -35.74 -43.55
CA MET A 5 30.48 -34.36 -43.36
C MET A 5 28.96 -34.29 -43.21
N GLU A 6 28.21 -35.07 -43.99
CA GLU A 6 26.75 -35.17 -43.85
C GLU A 6 26.34 -35.73 -42.49
N ILE A 7 27.04 -36.77 -42.00
CA ILE A 7 26.77 -37.35 -40.68
C ILE A 7 27.04 -36.33 -39.56
N ALA A 8 28.10 -35.53 -39.67
CA ALA A 8 28.42 -34.50 -38.69
C ALA A 8 27.37 -33.37 -38.67
N MET A 9 26.91 -32.96 -39.85
CA MET A 9 25.88 -31.92 -40.00
C MET A 9 24.53 -32.36 -39.44
N ILE A 10 24.11 -33.60 -39.71
CA ILE A 10 22.86 -34.18 -39.16
C ILE A 10 22.93 -34.23 -37.63
N ARG A 11 24.07 -34.61 -37.04
CA ARG A 11 24.24 -34.64 -35.57
C ARG A 11 24.12 -33.24 -34.96
N MET A 12 24.62 -32.22 -35.63
CA MET A 12 24.56 -30.83 -35.17
C MET A 12 23.12 -30.30 -35.19
N GLU A 13 22.37 -30.58 -36.26
CA GLU A 13 20.96 -30.20 -36.37
C GLU A 13 20.07 -30.93 -35.36
N VAL A 14 20.32 -32.22 -35.12
CA VAL A 14 19.63 -32.97 -34.05
C VAL A 14 19.91 -32.37 -32.67
N SER A 15 21.15 -31.93 -32.41
CA SER A 15 21.51 -31.27 -31.15
C SER A 15 20.81 -29.91 -30.99
N ARG A 16 20.69 -29.14 -32.08
CA ARG A 16 19.95 -27.87 -32.12
C ARG A 16 18.47 -28.06 -31.86
N LEU A 17 17.82 -28.98 -32.58
CA LEU A 17 16.41 -29.30 -32.39
C LEU A 17 16.10 -29.77 -30.97
N ARG A 18 17.01 -30.54 -30.37
CA ARG A 18 16.86 -31.02 -28.98
C ARG A 18 16.99 -29.88 -27.97
N SER A 19 17.95 -28.97 -28.18
CA SER A 19 18.11 -27.77 -27.34
C SER A 19 16.92 -26.81 -27.47
N PHE A 20 16.39 -26.65 -28.69
CA PHE A 20 15.17 -25.89 -28.94
C PHE A 20 13.94 -26.55 -28.32
N GLY A 21 13.82 -27.88 -28.39
CA GLY A 21 12.75 -28.63 -27.74
C GLY A 21 12.78 -28.47 -26.21
N GLN A 22 13.96 -28.48 -25.60
CA GLN A 22 14.14 -28.21 -24.16
C GLN A 22 13.81 -26.76 -23.79
N LEU A 23 14.12 -25.81 -24.67
CA LEU A 23 13.75 -24.40 -24.50
C LEU A 23 12.22 -24.22 -24.59
N VAL A 24 11.57 -24.85 -25.58
CA VAL A 24 10.11 -24.83 -25.74
C VAL A 24 9.42 -25.53 -24.56
N GLU A 25 9.97 -26.64 -24.08
CA GLU A 25 9.50 -27.33 -22.86
C GLU A 25 9.67 -26.43 -21.63
N PHE A 26 10.81 -25.76 -21.46
CA PHE A 26 11.06 -24.83 -20.36
C PHE A 26 10.09 -23.64 -20.39
N GLU A 27 9.91 -22.99 -21.54
CA GLU A 27 8.97 -21.87 -21.72
C GLU A 27 7.50 -22.29 -21.60
N ALA A 28 7.14 -23.48 -22.11
CA ALA A 28 5.80 -24.05 -21.94
C ALA A 28 5.56 -24.57 -20.51
N SER A 29 6.63 -24.80 -19.74
CA SER A 29 6.58 -25.25 -18.35
C SER A 29 6.50 -24.12 -17.32
N ARG A 30 6.17 -22.87 -17.71
CA ARG A 30 5.62 -21.92 -16.72
C ARG A 30 4.51 -22.66 -16.00
N SER A 31 4.75 -22.98 -14.73
CA SER A 31 3.85 -23.86 -14.00
C SER A 31 2.47 -23.20 -14.00
N VAL A 32 1.43 -23.96 -14.31
CA VAL A 32 0.04 -23.51 -14.15
C VAL A 32 -0.17 -22.95 -12.73
N ASP A 33 0.54 -23.50 -11.75
CA ASP A 33 0.53 -23.02 -10.37
C ASP A 33 1.15 -21.63 -10.22
N LEU A 34 2.22 -21.31 -10.97
CA LEU A 34 2.84 -19.98 -10.96
C LEU A 34 1.91 -18.94 -11.58
N ILE A 35 1.33 -19.26 -12.75
CA ILE A 35 0.36 -18.36 -13.41
C ILE A 35 -0.83 -18.11 -12.50
N LYS A 36 -1.37 -19.17 -11.90
CA LYS A 36 -2.45 -19.05 -10.93
C LYS A 36 -2.06 -18.21 -9.71
N ALA A 37 -0.86 -18.39 -9.16
CA ALA A 37 -0.38 -17.62 -8.03
C ALA A 37 -0.23 -16.12 -8.37
N ILE A 38 0.19 -15.81 -9.59
CA ILE A 38 0.24 -14.44 -10.10
C ILE A 38 -1.17 -13.85 -10.16
N ASP A 39 -2.12 -14.55 -10.80
CA ASP A 39 -3.51 -14.10 -10.91
C ASP A 39 -4.17 -13.88 -9.54
N ASP A 40 -3.99 -14.84 -8.62
CA ASP A 40 -4.51 -14.76 -7.25
C ASP A 40 -3.90 -13.56 -6.49
N THR A 41 -2.61 -13.29 -6.72
CA THR A 41 -1.93 -12.14 -6.10
C THR A 41 -2.42 -10.82 -6.67
N ILE A 42 -2.55 -10.71 -8.01
CA ILE A 42 -3.09 -9.51 -8.66
C ILE A 42 -4.51 -9.24 -8.19
N TYR A 43 -5.35 -10.27 -8.10
CA TYR A 43 -6.70 -10.14 -7.56
C TYR A 43 -6.69 -9.59 -6.12
N ALA A 44 -5.83 -10.13 -5.25
CA ALA A 44 -5.70 -9.65 -3.88
C ALA A 44 -5.20 -8.19 -3.82
N VAL A 45 -4.24 -7.82 -4.66
CA VAL A 45 -3.69 -6.45 -4.77
C VAL A 45 -4.78 -5.48 -5.23
N CYS A 46 -5.56 -5.83 -6.26
CA CYS A 46 -6.68 -5.02 -6.73
C CYS A 46 -7.75 -4.85 -5.64
N LYS A 47 -8.06 -5.89 -4.89
CA LYS A 47 -9.02 -5.80 -3.79
C LYS A 47 -8.54 -4.86 -2.68
N LEU A 48 -7.25 -4.95 -2.31
CA LEU A 48 -6.65 -4.04 -1.34
C LEU A 48 -6.66 -2.58 -1.83
N ARG A 49 -6.47 -2.38 -3.14
CA ARG A 49 -6.52 -1.05 -3.76
C ARG A 49 -7.92 -0.47 -3.62
N ASP A 50 -8.95 -1.23 -4.01
CA ASP A 50 -10.34 -0.79 -3.92
C ASP A 50 -10.74 -0.46 -2.47
N GLN A 51 -10.20 -1.19 -1.49
CA GLN A 51 -10.37 -0.88 -0.05
C GLN A 51 -9.67 0.41 0.35
N ALA A 52 -8.45 0.66 -0.11
CA ALA A 52 -7.73 1.91 0.15
C ALA A 52 -8.44 3.12 -0.47
N ASP A 53 -8.95 2.98 -1.70
CA ASP A 53 -9.71 4.02 -2.39
C ASP A 53 -11.03 4.33 -1.67
N THR A 54 -11.73 3.29 -1.20
CA THR A 54 -12.97 3.44 -0.41
C THR A 54 -12.70 4.18 0.89
N LEU A 55 -11.66 3.77 1.64
CA LEU A 55 -11.25 4.43 2.87
C LEU A 55 -10.91 5.91 2.62
N ALA A 56 -10.22 6.21 1.52
CA ALA A 56 -9.88 7.57 1.17
C ALA A 56 -11.13 8.43 0.89
N GLY A 57 -12.11 7.87 0.18
CA GLY A 57 -13.40 8.53 -0.07
C GLY A 57 -14.17 8.80 1.22
N GLU A 58 -14.29 7.80 2.10
CA GLU A 58 -14.97 7.95 3.39
C GLU A 58 -14.28 9.00 4.29
N ALA A 59 -12.95 9.00 4.34
CA ALA A 59 -12.20 9.99 5.10
C ALA A 59 -12.46 11.43 4.59
N ALA A 60 -12.52 11.62 3.27
CA ALA A 60 -12.84 12.91 2.68
C ALA A 60 -14.26 13.39 3.03
N GLU A 61 -15.25 12.49 3.06
CA GLU A 61 -16.61 12.82 3.48
C GLU A 61 -16.68 13.19 4.97
N LEU A 62 -15.92 12.49 5.82
CA LEU A 62 -15.83 12.79 7.24
C LEU A 62 -15.19 14.17 7.50
N ILE A 63 -14.15 14.55 6.75
CA ILE A 63 -13.56 15.90 6.82
C ILE A 63 -14.63 16.97 6.58
N GLN A 64 -15.49 16.79 5.57
CA GLN A 64 -16.57 17.74 5.28
C GLN A 64 -17.64 17.77 6.37
N SER A 65 -17.86 16.64 7.05
CA SER A 65 -18.84 16.51 8.12
C SER A 65 -18.36 17.19 9.39
N ILE A 66 -17.08 17.01 9.76
CA ILE A 66 -16.45 17.68 10.92
C ILE A 66 -16.51 19.20 10.77
N LYS A 67 -16.16 19.73 9.59
CA LYS A 67 -16.22 21.18 9.30
C LYS A 67 -17.61 21.82 9.46
N ARG A 68 -18.67 21.02 9.54
CA ARG A 68 -20.06 21.47 9.70
C ARG A 68 -20.65 21.10 11.06
N ALA A 69 -19.92 20.36 11.87
CA ALA A 69 -20.39 19.93 13.17
C ALA A 69 -20.46 21.13 14.12
N GLU A 70 -21.47 21.13 14.98
CA GLU A 70 -21.57 22.07 16.09
C GLU A 70 -21.24 21.32 17.37
N GLY A 71 -20.23 21.81 18.10
CA GLY A 71 -19.78 21.19 19.36
C GLY A 71 -18.77 20.06 19.17
N SER A 72 -18.31 19.51 20.30
CA SER A 72 -17.24 18.52 20.35
C SER A 72 -17.72 17.18 19.81
N ILE A 73 -16.89 16.57 18.96
CA ILE A 73 -17.08 15.26 18.33
C ILE A 73 -16.21 14.21 19.04
N ASP A 74 -15.08 14.63 19.60
CA ASP A 74 -14.06 13.77 20.23
C ASP A 74 -13.60 14.31 21.59
N ALA A 75 -14.56 14.59 22.49
CA ALA A 75 -14.29 15.19 23.80
C ALA A 75 -13.32 14.40 24.69
N ASP A 76 -13.20 13.08 24.47
CA ASP A 76 -12.29 12.21 25.21
C ASP A 76 -10.99 11.90 24.44
N GLY A 77 -10.84 12.39 23.20
CA GLY A 77 -9.67 12.22 22.34
C GLY A 77 -9.47 10.79 21.81
N GLU A 78 -10.41 9.88 22.03
CA GLU A 78 -10.26 8.48 21.64
C GLU A 78 -10.40 8.30 20.12
N ILE A 79 -11.24 9.10 19.45
CA ILE A 79 -11.43 9.02 17.99
C ILE A 79 -10.16 9.45 17.27
N LEU A 80 -9.57 10.59 17.66
CA LEU A 80 -8.33 11.08 17.09
C LEU A 80 -7.22 10.04 17.25
N ARG A 81 -7.08 9.45 18.44
CA ARG A 81 -6.09 8.40 18.71
C ARG A 81 -6.29 7.16 17.82
N LEU A 82 -7.54 6.75 17.59
CA LEU A 82 -7.86 5.65 16.68
C LEU A 82 -7.52 5.97 15.22
N LEU A 83 -7.80 7.20 14.77
CA LEU A 83 -7.49 7.65 13.42
C LEU A 83 -5.97 7.74 13.18
N GLU A 84 -5.22 8.27 14.15
CA GLU A 84 -3.75 8.30 14.11
C GLU A 84 -3.16 6.88 14.06
N HIS A 85 -3.70 5.96 14.85
CA HIS A 85 -3.30 4.56 14.77
C HIS A 85 -3.59 3.96 13.39
N GLY A 86 -4.76 4.26 12.81
CA GLY A 86 -5.13 3.86 11.46
C GLY A 86 -4.18 4.42 10.39
N ARG A 87 -3.82 5.70 10.48
CA ARG A 87 -2.82 6.36 9.62
C ARG A 87 -1.47 5.63 9.70
N ASP A 88 -0.97 5.36 10.90
CA ASP A 88 0.32 4.71 11.09
C ASP A 88 0.31 3.25 10.59
N ALA A 89 -0.84 2.58 10.70
CA ALA A 89 -1.06 1.25 10.11
C ALA A 89 -1.04 1.27 8.56
N LEU A 90 -1.59 2.31 7.93
CA LEU A 90 -1.48 2.51 6.48
C LEU A 90 -0.03 2.71 6.05
N HIS A 91 0.74 3.50 6.80
CA HIS A 91 2.18 3.67 6.54
C HIS A 91 2.95 2.34 6.66
N THR A 92 2.69 1.57 7.72
CA THR A 92 3.30 0.23 7.89
C THR A 92 2.92 -0.73 6.75
N SER A 93 1.67 -0.64 6.29
CA SER A 93 1.18 -1.43 5.16
C SER A 93 1.89 -1.04 3.85
N TYR A 94 2.09 0.24 3.60
CA TYR A 94 2.86 0.75 2.47
C TYR A 94 4.28 0.16 2.43
N GLU A 95 5.02 0.22 3.54
CA GLU A 95 6.38 -0.33 3.66
C GLU A 95 6.42 -1.86 3.43
N SER A 96 5.37 -2.56 3.86
CA SER A 96 5.22 -4.00 3.59
C SER A 96 4.99 -4.29 2.11
N LEU A 97 4.11 -3.53 1.46
CA LEU A 97 3.77 -3.66 0.05
C LEU A 97 4.94 -3.28 -0.85
N LEU A 98 5.71 -2.25 -0.49
CA LEU A 98 6.91 -1.83 -1.21
C LEU A 98 7.94 -2.95 -1.24
N ARG A 99 8.19 -3.61 -0.10
CA ARG A 99 9.08 -4.77 -0.03
C ARG A 99 8.59 -5.95 -0.88
N LYS A 100 7.27 -6.16 -0.95
CA LYS A 100 6.69 -7.20 -1.83
C LYS A 100 6.87 -6.86 -3.30
N LYS A 101 6.67 -5.59 -3.69
CA LYS A 101 6.96 -5.10 -5.04
C LYS A 101 8.42 -5.33 -5.42
N ASP A 102 9.34 -4.96 -4.52
CA ASP A 102 10.79 -5.12 -4.74
C ASP A 102 11.23 -6.59 -4.77
N ALA A 103 10.50 -7.48 -4.09
CA ALA A 103 10.70 -8.91 -4.22
C ALA A 103 10.22 -9.41 -5.59
N ALA A 104 9.02 -8.98 -6.01
CA ALA A 104 8.46 -9.35 -7.32
C ALA A 104 9.35 -8.87 -8.48
N SER A 105 9.88 -7.64 -8.42
CA SER A 105 10.74 -7.10 -9.49
C SER A 105 12.08 -7.82 -9.65
N ARG A 106 12.50 -8.60 -8.64
CA ARG A 106 13.76 -9.37 -8.64
C ARG A 106 13.55 -10.87 -8.81
N ALA A 107 12.30 -11.33 -8.88
CA ALA A 107 11.98 -12.75 -9.03
C ALA A 107 12.23 -13.19 -10.49
N PRO A 108 13.19 -14.09 -10.77
CA PRO A 108 13.56 -14.47 -12.14
C PRO A 108 12.44 -15.24 -12.88
N GLU A 109 11.49 -15.81 -12.16
CA GLU A 109 10.32 -16.50 -12.69
C GLU A 109 9.19 -15.57 -13.13
N LEU A 110 9.25 -14.28 -12.74
CA LEU A 110 8.27 -13.26 -13.12
C LEU A 110 8.74 -12.50 -14.36
N LYS A 111 7.82 -12.30 -15.30
CA LYS A 111 8.04 -11.53 -16.52
C LYS A 111 7.31 -10.18 -16.39
N SER A 112 7.80 -9.15 -17.07
CA SER A 112 7.15 -7.82 -17.07
C SER A 112 5.72 -7.86 -17.60
N GLU A 113 5.42 -8.80 -18.52
CA GLU A 113 4.08 -9.01 -19.07
C GLU A 113 3.08 -9.59 -18.06
N ASP A 114 3.54 -10.05 -16.90
CA ASP A 114 2.67 -10.58 -15.85
C ASP A 114 1.86 -9.49 -15.13
N GLY A 115 2.25 -8.21 -15.25
CA GLY A 115 1.50 -7.07 -14.68
C GLY A 115 1.54 -6.97 -13.15
N LEU A 116 2.26 -7.85 -12.45
CA LEU A 116 2.26 -7.91 -10.99
C LEU A 116 2.93 -6.68 -10.36
N VAL A 117 4.03 -6.21 -10.94
CA VAL A 117 4.76 -5.04 -10.43
C VAL A 117 3.90 -3.79 -10.59
N GLU A 118 3.30 -3.62 -11.77
CA GLU A 118 2.38 -2.52 -12.09
C GLU A 118 1.18 -2.52 -11.14
N ALA A 119 0.61 -3.69 -10.84
CA ALA A 119 -0.49 -3.80 -9.88
C ALA A 119 -0.08 -3.31 -8.48
N TYR A 120 1.12 -3.66 -8.01
CA TYR A 120 1.65 -3.15 -6.74
C TYR A 120 1.91 -1.63 -6.77
N GLU A 121 2.38 -1.07 -7.88
CA GLU A 121 2.60 0.38 -8.00
C GLU A 121 1.30 1.15 -7.85
N VAL A 122 0.24 0.71 -8.55
CA VAL A 122 -1.09 1.32 -8.42
C VAL A 122 -1.63 1.18 -6.99
N LEU A 123 -1.44 0.03 -6.34
CA LEU A 123 -1.86 -0.15 -4.94
C LEU A 123 -1.08 0.77 -3.98
N LEU A 124 0.23 0.95 -4.18
CA LEU A 124 1.06 1.83 -3.37
C LEU A 124 0.57 3.28 -3.48
N ASP A 125 0.20 3.73 -4.69
CA ASP A 125 -0.37 5.05 -4.91
C ASP A 125 -1.70 5.22 -4.14
N SER A 126 -2.61 4.24 -4.23
CA SER A 126 -3.88 4.26 -3.48
C SER A 126 -3.68 4.26 -1.95
N VAL A 127 -2.76 3.45 -1.43
CA VAL A 127 -2.45 3.41 0.01
C VAL A 127 -1.82 4.73 0.48
N SER A 128 -0.95 5.32 -0.33
CA SER A 128 -0.36 6.63 -0.06
C SER A 128 -1.44 7.73 -0.02
N ALA A 129 -2.36 7.72 -0.99
CA ALA A 129 -3.50 8.64 -1.01
C ALA A 129 -4.39 8.47 0.23
N ALA A 130 -4.73 7.23 0.59
CA ALA A 130 -5.49 6.91 1.79
C ALA A 130 -4.79 7.40 3.07
N HIS A 131 -3.48 7.17 3.19
CA HIS A 131 -2.70 7.68 4.32
C HIS A 131 -2.79 9.21 4.43
N ASN A 132 -2.62 9.92 3.31
CA ASN A 132 -2.59 11.38 3.31
C ASN A 132 -3.94 11.99 3.69
N ILE A 133 -5.05 11.43 3.19
CA ILE A 133 -6.38 11.94 3.53
C ILE A 133 -6.79 11.57 4.96
N VAL A 134 -6.40 10.39 5.47
CA VAL A 134 -6.60 10.05 6.89
C VAL A 134 -5.76 10.96 7.78
N ASN A 135 -4.54 11.32 7.36
CA ASN A 135 -3.76 12.32 8.07
C ASN A 135 -4.48 13.68 8.08
N GLU A 136 -4.97 14.17 6.94
CA GLU A 136 -5.77 15.41 6.88
C GLU A 136 -7.03 15.35 7.77
N LEU A 137 -7.67 14.18 7.86
CA LEU A 137 -8.79 13.95 8.77
C LEU A 137 -8.37 14.09 10.24
N CYS A 138 -7.22 13.53 10.65
CA CYS A 138 -6.68 13.71 12.00
C CYS A 138 -6.44 15.20 12.30
N TRP A 139 -5.82 15.93 11.37
CA TRP A 139 -5.60 17.37 11.50
C TRP A 139 -6.91 18.14 11.62
N THR A 140 -7.90 17.83 10.78
CA THR A 140 -9.20 18.50 10.77
C THR A 140 -9.95 18.27 12.09
N LEU A 141 -9.94 17.04 12.62
CA LEU A 141 -10.56 16.73 13.91
C LEU A 141 -9.84 17.45 15.05
N GLY A 142 -8.51 17.39 15.09
CA GLY A 142 -7.72 18.05 16.12
C GLY A 142 -7.92 19.56 16.14
N GLU A 143 -8.00 20.21 14.98
CA GLU A 143 -8.29 21.63 14.87
C GLU A 143 -9.71 21.96 15.39
N HIS A 144 -10.71 21.18 14.97
CA HIS A 144 -12.10 21.36 15.40
C HIS A 144 -12.26 21.26 16.91
N GLU A 145 -11.63 20.27 17.55
CA GLU A 145 -11.66 20.14 19.01
C GLU A 145 -10.90 21.28 19.70
N ALA A 146 -9.76 21.70 19.16
CA ALA A 146 -8.99 22.81 19.72
C ALA A 146 -9.72 24.16 19.65
N GLU A 147 -10.53 24.41 18.61
CA GLU A 147 -11.37 25.60 18.50
C GLU A 147 -12.48 25.66 19.57
N LEU A 148 -12.91 24.49 20.07
CA LEU A 148 -13.96 24.35 21.06
C LEU A 148 -13.44 24.31 22.50
N ASP A 149 -12.13 24.15 22.68
CA ASP A 149 -11.50 24.15 23.99
C ASP A 149 -11.56 25.57 24.56
N GLU A 150 -12.25 25.73 25.70
CA GLU A 150 -12.35 27.03 26.36
C GLU A 150 -10.97 27.41 26.91
N VAL A 151 -10.39 28.49 26.36
CA VAL A 151 -9.19 29.10 26.94
C VAL A 151 -9.54 29.55 28.36
N MET A 152 -8.86 29.01 29.38
CA MET A 152 -9.01 29.49 30.75
C MET A 152 -8.80 31.01 30.78
N ASP A 153 -9.86 31.74 31.11
CA ASP A 153 -9.83 33.20 31.21
C ASP A 153 -9.15 33.59 32.54
N GLY A 154 -7.94 34.17 32.47
CA GLY A 154 -7.21 34.61 33.67
C GLY A 154 -5.79 35.13 33.41
N GLU A 155 -5.48 36.32 33.93
CA GLU A 155 -4.08 36.76 34.10
C GLU A 155 -3.50 36.10 35.36
N TYR A 156 -2.53 35.20 35.17
CA TYR A 156 -1.80 34.59 36.28
C TYR A 156 -0.56 35.43 36.60
N SER A 157 -0.52 36.01 37.80
CA SER A 157 0.58 36.84 38.27
C SER A 157 1.82 36.05 38.71
N SER A 158 1.72 34.72 38.79
CA SER A 158 2.83 33.83 39.14
C SER A 158 2.62 32.41 38.59
N ALA A 159 3.72 31.66 38.47
CA ALA A 159 3.67 30.25 38.05
C ALA A 159 2.93 29.36 39.06
N GLU A 160 2.93 29.70 40.34
CA GLU A 160 2.17 28.98 41.37
C GLU A 160 0.65 29.18 41.21
N ASP A 161 0.21 30.39 40.81
CA ASP A 161 -1.20 30.68 40.56
C ASP A 161 -1.73 29.89 39.35
N LEU A 162 -0.94 29.78 38.28
CA LEU A 162 -1.26 28.98 37.11
C LEU A 162 -1.35 27.48 37.46
N ILE A 163 -0.37 26.95 38.21
CA ILE A 163 -0.36 25.53 38.61
C ILE A 163 -1.55 25.22 39.52
N LYS A 164 -1.98 26.16 40.36
CA LYS A 164 -3.14 26.00 41.22
C LYS A 164 -4.44 25.99 40.42
N ALA A 165 -4.59 26.86 39.42
CA ALA A 165 -5.75 26.90 38.54
C ALA A 165 -5.87 25.61 37.69
N LEU A 166 -4.74 25.05 37.23
CA LEU A 166 -4.71 23.81 36.43
C LEU A 166 -5.02 22.54 37.24
N ARG A 167 -4.96 22.58 38.57
CA ARG A 167 -5.13 21.39 39.43
C ARG A 167 -6.54 21.24 40.01
N GLY A 168 -7.38 22.27 39.96
CA GLY A 168 -8.68 22.31 40.64
C GLY A 168 -8.56 22.55 42.14
#